data_AF-A0A7X8R228-F1
#
_entry.id   AF-A0A7X8R228-F1
#
_cell.length_a   1.000
_cell.length_b   1.000
_cell.length_c   1.000
_cell.angle_alpha   90.00
_cell.angle_beta   90.00
_cell.angle_gamma   90.00
#
_symmetry.space_group_name_H-M   'P 1'
#
loop_
_entity.id
_entity.type
_entity.pdbx_description
1 polymer ?
#
loop_
_entity_poly.entity_id
_entity_poly.type
_entity_poly.pdbx_seq_one_letter_code
_entity_poly.pdbx_strand_id
1 'polypeptide(L)' 'MDTREKIVEFFKSRGKADDLAYDTDLFKGGYINSLFALEMVLFLEETFKIKIKNKEISEKNFRTIDSIAGVVERSLQSGR' A
#
# COMPACT_ATOMS: atom_id res chain seq x y z
N MET A 1 10.07 -11.51 -4.32
CA MET A 1 8.77 -10.95 -3.96
C MET A 1 8.90 -9.45 -3.94
N ASP A 2 8.41 -8.84 -4.99
CA ASP A 2 8.35 -7.40 -5.15
C ASP A 2 7.35 -6.80 -4.16
N THR A 3 7.58 -5.55 -3.77
CA THR A 3 6.67 -4.83 -2.86
C THR A 3 5.23 -4.82 -3.37
N ARG A 4 5.06 -4.67 -4.69
CA ARG A 4 3.76 -4.68 -5.38
C ARG A 4 3.02 -6.00 -5.20
N GLU A 5 3.71 -7.14 -5.31
CA GLU A 5 3.11 -8.46 -5.17
C GLU A 5 2.52 -8.65 -3.77
N LYS A 6 3.25 -8.26 -2.72
CA LYS A 6 2.77 -8.33 -1.34
C LYS A 6 1.54 -7.44 -1.10
N ILE A 7 1.51 -6.27 -1.73
CA ILE A 7 0.34 -5.39 -1.67
C ILE A 7 -0.85 -6.08 -2.34
N VAL A 8 -0.68 -6.62 -3.56
CA VAL A 8 -1.75 -7.37 -4.25
C VAL A 8 -2.26 -8.53 -3.40
N GLU A 9 -1.36 -9.33 -2.80
CA GLU A 9 -1.77 -10.44 -1.93
C GLU A 9 -2.59 -9.96 -0.73
N PHE A 10 -2.26 -8.81 -0.13
CA PHE A 10 -3.06 -8.23 0.93
C PHE A 10 -4.49 -7.90 0.45
N PHE A 11 -4.64 -7.28 -0.72
CA PHE A 11 -5.96 -7.01 -1.29
C PHE A 11 -6.72 -8.28 -1.70
N LYS A 12 -6.02 -9.30 -2.20
CA LYS A 12 -6.60 -10.63 -2.50
C LYS A 12 -7.11 -11.31 -1.24
N SER A 13 -6.34 -11.25 -0.15
CA SER A 13 -6.74 -11.80 1.16
C SER A 13 -8.03 -11.18 1.70
N ARG A 14 -8.33 -9.95 1.27
CA ARG A 14 -9.54 -9.19 1.64
C ARG A 14 -10.68 -9.33 0.63
N GLY A 15 -10.53 -10.20 -0.39
CA GLY A 15 -11.54 -10.44 -1.42
C GLY A 15 -11.77 -9.26 -2.37
N LYS A 16 -10.77 -8.38 -2.50
CA LYS A 16 -10.90 -7.09 -3.19
C LYS A 16 -10.11 -7.00 -4.51
N ALA A 17 -9.31 -8.01 -4.89
CA ALA A 17 -8.32 -7.85 -5.96
C ALA A 17 -8.01 -9.10 -6.78
N ASP A 18 -9.01 -9.75 -7.37
CA ASP A 18 -8.74 -10.80 -8.36
C ASP A 18 -8.07 -10.23 -9.64
N ASP A 19 -8.32 -8.96 -10.00
CA ASP A 19 -7.85 -8.34 -11.26
C ASP A 19 -7.37 -6.88 -11.10
N LEU A 20 -6.69 -6.57 -10.00
CA LEU A 20 -6.30 -5.20 -9.66
C LEU A 20 -4.94 -4.85 -10.28
N ALA A 21 -4.94 -3.97 -11.29
CA ALA A 21 -3.72 -3.50 -11.94
C ALA A 21 -2.94 -2.52 -11.05
N TYR A 22 -1.62 -2.41 -11.26
CA TYR A 22 -0.75 -1.62 -10.37
C TYR A 22 -1.03 -0.11 -10.38
N ASP A 23 -1.59 0.38 -11.48
CA ASP A 23 -2.00 1.77 -11.73
C ASP A 23 -3.47 2.04 -11.40
N THR A 24 -4.22 1.02 -10.95
CA THR A 24 -5.65 1.15 -10.63
C THR A 24 -5.86 2.10 -9.45
N ASP A 25 -6.82 2.99 -9.60
CA ASP A 25 -7.25 3.92 -8.56
C ASP A 25 -8.07 3.20 -7.49
N LEU A 26 -7.40 2.87 -6.39
CA LEU A 26 -7.96 2.13 -5.25
C LEU A 26 -9.05 2.92 -4.53
N PHE A 27 -8.95 4.26 -4.50
CA PHE A 27 -9.92 5.13 -3.83
C PHE A 27 -11.19 5.23 -4.65
N LYS A 28 -11.08 5.49 -5.97
CA LYS A 28 -12.25 5.52 -6.86
C LYS A 28 -12.97 4.19 -6.93
N GLY A 29 -12.25 3.08 -6.90
CA GLY A 29 -12.84 1.74 -6.92
C GLY A 29 -13.45 1.30 -5.59
N GLY A 30 -13.34 2.10 -4.51
CA GLY A 30 -13.80 1.70 -3.17
C GLY A 30 -13.00 0.55 -2.55
N TYR A 31 -11.81 0.26 -3.09
CA TYR A 31 -10.93 -0.78 -2.60
C TYR A 31 -10.28 -0.34 -1.28
N ILE A 32 -9.87 0.91 -1.20
CA ILE A 32 -9.31 1.55 0.01
C ILE A 32 -10.24 2.63 0.56
N ASN A 33 -10.25 2.75 1.88
CA ASN A 33 -10.89 3.84 2.62
C ASN A 33 -9.95 4.28 3.75
N SER A 34 -10.33 5.30 4.52
CA SER A 34 -9.48 5.83 5.60
C SER A 34 -9.07 4.79 6.64
N LEU A 35 -9.93 3.83 6.97
CA LEU A 35 -9.63 2.76 7.93
C LEU A 35 -8.70 1.70 7.31
N PHE A 36 -9.02 1.27 6.08
CA PHE A 36 -8.24 0.28 5.36
C PHE A 36 -6.84 0.79 5.01
N ALA A 37 -6.69 2.10 4.77
CA ALA A 37 -5.38 2.72 4.60
C ALA A 37 -4.50 2.56 5.85
N LEU A 38 -5.07 2.71 7.05
CA LEU A 38 -4.35 2.47 8.30
C LEU A 38 -4.00 0.99 8.48
N GLU A 39 -4.93 0.06 8.19
CA GLU A 39 -4.64 -1.38 8.22
C GLU A 39 -3.50 -1.74 7.27
N MET A 40 -3.50 -1.15 6.07
CA MET A 40 -2.48 -1.41 5.07
C MET A 40 -1.12 -0.82 5.48
N VAL A 41 -1.11 0.37 6.10
CA VAL A 41 0.13 0.93 6.69
C VAL A 41 0.71 -0.02 7.73
N LEU A 42 -0.10 -0.50 8.68
CA LEU A 42 0.35 -1.45 9.70
C LEU A 42 0.92 -2.73 9.08
N PHE A 43 0.22 -3.29 8.09
CA PHE A 43 0.70 -4.46 7.35
C PHE A 43 2.06 -4.21 6.70
N LEU A 44 2.25 -3.06 6.05
CA LEU A 44 3.51 -2.71 5.40
C LEU A 44 4.64 -2.50 6.41
N GLU A 45 4.38 -1.78 7.51
CA GLU A 45 5.35 -1.57 8.58
C GLU A 45 5.80 -2.89 9.20
N GLU A 46 4.88 -3.81 9.48
CA GLU A 46 5.20 -5.12 10.05
C GLU A 46 5.95 -6.02 9.07
N THR A 47 5.55 -6.01 7.80
CA THR A 47 6.06 -6.89 6.74
C THR A 47 7.44 -6.47 6.25
N PHE A 48 7.68 -5.17 6.12
CA PHE A 48 8.94 -4.61 5.62
C PHE A 48 9.84 -4.06 6.72
N LYS A 49 9.39 -4.09 7.99
CA LYS A 49 10.09 -3.52 9.15
C LYS A 49 10.47 -2.06 8.94
N ILE A 50 9.57 -1.31 8.31
CA ILE A 50 9.73 0.13 8.05
C ILE A 50 8.82 0.95 8.95
N LYS A 51 9.04 2.27 8.95
CA LYS A 51 8.15 3.24 9.59
C LYS A 51 7.62 4.24 8.56
N ILE A 52 6.32 4.18 8.29
CA ILE A 52 5.64 5.10 7.38
C ILE A 52 5.21 6.33 8.18
N LYS A 53 5.68 7.51 7.77
CA LYS A 53 5.31 8.76 8.44
C LYS A 53 3.87 9.14 8.07
N ASN A 54 3.08 9.68 8.99
CA ASN A 54 1.71 10.15 8.71
C ASN A 54 1.61 11.09 7.49
N LYS A 55 2.63 11.91 7.23
CA LYS A 55 2.68 12.78 6.04
C LYS A 55 2.71 12.01 4.71
N GLU A 56 3.20 10.77 4.72
CA GLU A 56 3.19 9.89 3.54
C GLU A 56 1.83 9.24 3.36
N ILE A 57 1.01 9.15 4.41
CA ILE A 57 -0.35 8.60 4.37
C ILE A 57 -1.28 9.68 3.78
N SER A 58 -1.28 9.77 2.46
CA SER A 58 -2.13 10.69 1.71
C SER A 58 -2.78 9.95 0.54
N GLU A 59 -3.92 10.47 0.07
CA GLU A 59 -4.62 9.90 -1.09
C GLU A 59 -3.67 9.72 -2.27
N LYS A 60 -2.82 10.70 -2.58
CA LYS A 60 -1.84 10.62 -3.67
C LYS A 60 -0.90 9.41 -3.54
N ASN A 61 -0.40 9.17 -2.34
CA ASN A 61 0.57 8.11 -2.06
C ASN A 61 -0.08 6.73 -1.88
N PHE A 62 -1.36 6.69 -1.52
CA PHE A 62 -2.13 5.46 -1.33
C PHE A 62 -3.13 5.21 -2.46
N ARG A 63 -3.04 5.98 -3.55
CA ARG A 63 -3.98 5.95 -4.67
C ARG A 63 -3.94 4.66 -5.47
N THR A 64 -2.73 4.17 -5.72
CA THR A 64 -2.44 3.02 -6.58
C THR A 64 -1.39 2.15 -5.92
N ILE A 65 -1.31 0.89 -6.34
CA ILE A 65 -0.31 -0.05 -5.81
C ILE A 65 1.11 0.46 -6.08
N ASP A 66 1.35 1.08 -7.25
CA ASP A 66 2.64 1.68 -7.57
C ASP A 66 3.02 2.83 -6.62
N SER A 67 2.09 3.72 -6.30
CA SER A 67 2.34 4.81 -5.36
C SER A 67 2.70 4.28 -3.97
N ILE A 68 1.98 3.26 -3.50
CA ILE A 68 2.21 2.61 -2.21
C ILE A 68 3.58 1.92 -2.20
N ALA A 69 3.90 1.18 -3.26
CA ALA A 69 5.19 0.53 -3.41
C ALA A 69 6.34 1.55 -3.35
N GLY A 70 6.16 2.71 -4.00
CA GLY A 70 7.12 3.81 -3.91
C GLY A 70 7.30 4.36 -2.49
N VAL A 71 6.23 4.43 -1.67
CA VAL A 71 6.35 4.85 -0.25
C VAL A 71 7.19 3.86 0.55
N VAL A 72 6.96 2.56 0.35
CA VAL A 72 7.71 1.49 1.01
C VAL A 72 9.16 1.52 0.60
N GLU A 73 9.46 1.62 -0.70
CA GLU A 73 10.83 1.69 -1.22
C GLU A 73 11.58 2.91 -0.68
N ARG A 74 10.94 4.08 -0.64
CA ARG A 74 11.53 5.29 -0.02
C ARG A 74 11.80 5.09 1.47
N SER A 75 10.88 4.45 2.17
CA SER A 75 11.00 4.20 3.62
C SER A 75 12.09 3.17 3.93
N LEU A 76 12.26 2.15 3.08
CA LEU A 76 13.35 1.17 3.15
C LEU A 76 14.71 1.82 2.94
N GLN A 77 14.82 2.78 2.02
CA GLN A 77 16.06 3.52 1.78
C GLN A 77 16.37 4.51 2.92
N SER A 78 15.36 5.13 3.52
CA SER A 78 15.53 6.12 4.58
C SER A 78 15.81 5.50 5.97
N GLY A 79 15.64 4.18 6.11
CA GLY A 79 15.88 3.40 7.33
C GLY A 79 17.21 2.62 7.34
N ARG A 80 18.09 2.88 6.37
CA ARG A 80 19.51 2.47 6.37
C ARG A 80 20.38 3.63 6.84
#